data_AF-A0A2R6DE14-F1
#
_entry.id   AF-A0A2R6DE14-F1
#
_cell.length_a   1.000
_cell.length_b   1.000
_cell.length_c   1.000
_cell.angle_alpha   90.00
_cell.angle_beta   90.00
_cell.angle_gamma   90.00
#
_symmetry.space_group_name_H-M   'P 1'
#
loop_
_entity.id
_entity.type
_entity.pdbx_description
1 polymer ?
#
loop_
_entity_poly.entity_id
_entity_poly.type
_entity_poly.pdbx_seq_one_letter_code
_entity_poly.pdbx_strand_id
1 'polypeptide(L)'
;MGLIRVVLAVALATALLGASLPVAERVERDRNAALATDELQELARAADRLAADNDPVDPAATPAERILVVRPPTPTVTDGGRIVVDDDRLAWAPATGDNRTVEAAAALRVPEPIVLAEPTRVRLSLVRSGGATVVRIERTRVQEGSRGQTARARTPAVNGGRLPV
;
A
#
# COMPACT_ATOMS: atom_id res chain seq x y z
N MET A 1 -39.78 -30.68 -29.87
CA MET A 1 -38.85 -31.19 -28.82
C MET A 1 -37.59 -30.32 -28.61
N GLY A 2 -37.44 -29.14 -29.25
CA GLY A 2 -36.28 -28.25 -29.06
C GLY A 2 -36.45 -27.22 -27.93
N LEU A 3 -37.62 -26.59 -27.83
CA LEU A 3 -37.87 -25.49 -26.89
C LEU A 3 -37.75 -25.92 -25.42
N ILE A 4 -38.32 -27.07 -25.05
CA ILE A 4 -38.28 -27.58 -23.66
C ILE A 4 -36.85 -27.84 -23.20
N ARG A 5 -35.98 -28.37 -24.07
CA ARG A 5 -34.57 -28.61 -23.74
C ARG A 5 -33.79 -27.30 -23.57
N VAL A 6 -34.07 -26.31 -24.41
CA VAL A 6 -33.47 -24.97 -24.29
C VAL A 6 -33.90 -24.29 -22.99
N VAL A 7 -35.20 -24.29 -22.69
CA VAL A 7 -35.73 -23.70 -21.45
C VAL A 7 -35.16 -24.40 -20.22
N LEU A 8 -35.08 -25.74 -20.24
CA LEU A 8 -34.47 -26.52 -19.15
C LEU A 8 -32.99 -26.22 -19.00
N ALA A 9 -32.24 -26.12 -20.10
CA ALA A 9 -30.82 -25.79 -20.07
C ALA A 9 -30.56 -24.38 -19.52
N VAL A 10 -31.38 -23.40 -19.91
CA VAL A 10 -31.30 -22.03 -19.38
C VAL A 10 -31.65 -22.02 -17.89
N ALA A 11 -32.77 -22.64 -17.48
CA ALA A 11 -33.18 -22.69 -16.08
C ALA A 11 -32.12 -23.39 -15.20
N LEU A 12 -31.54 -24.49 -15.68
CA LEU A 12 -30.48 -25.21 -14.99
C LEU A 12 -29.20 -24.36 -14.89
N ALA A 13 -28.79 -23.69 -15.98
CA ALA A 13 -27.64 -22.80 -15.95
C ALA A 13 -27.82 -21.66 -14.94
N THR A 14 -28.98 -20.99 -14.94
CA THR A 14 -29.27 -19.91 -13.99
C THR A 14 -29.30 -20.42 -12.55
N ALA A 15 -29.85 -21.61 -12.30
CA ALA A 15 -29.85 -22.23 -10.97
C ALA A 15 -28.43 -22.54 -10.48
N LEU A 16 -27.56 -23.07 -11.35
CA LEU A 16 -26.16 -23.34 -11.03
C LEU A 16 -25.35 -22.05 -10.78
N LEU A 17 -25.59 -21.01 -11.58
CA LEU A 17 -24.98 -19.69 -11.39
C LEU A 17 -25.42 -19.07 -10.05
N GLY A 18 -26.72 -19.08 -9.75
CA GLY A 18 -27.25 -18.56 -8.49
C GLY A 18 -26.67 -19.27 -7.25
N ALA A 19 -26.42 -20.57 -7.33
CA ALA A 19 -25.84 -21.34 -6.24
C ALA A 19 -24.33 -21.12 -6.06
N SER A 20 -23.59 -20.81 -7.12
CA SER A 20 -22.12 -20.69 -7.10
C SER A 20 -21.61 -19.28 -6.77
N LEU A 21 -22.39 -18.24 -7.10
CA LEU A 21 -22.02 -16.84 -6.84
C LEU A 21 -21.70 -16.55 -5.36
N PRO A 22 -22.52 -16.97 -4.36
CA PRO A 22 -22.21 -16.68 -2.96
C PRO A 22 -20.89 -17.27 -2.48
N VAL A 23 -20.49 -18.42 -3.04
CA VAL A 23 -19.21 -19.08 -2.71
C VAL A 23 -18.05 -18.32 -3.35
N ALA A 24 -18.18 -17.94 -4.63
CA ALA A 24 -17.16 -17.15 -5.33
C ALA A 24 -16.91 -15.82 -4.63
N GLU A 25 -17.97 -15.10 -4.25
CA GLU A 25 -17.86 -13.85 -3.51
C GLU A 25 -17.19 -14.03 -2.14
N ARG A 26 -17.48 -15.11 -1.41
CA ARG A 26 -16.85 -15.36 -0.10
C ARG A 26 -15.36 -15.60 -0.25
N VAL A 27 -14.96 -16.45 -1.19
CA VAL A 27 -13.54 -16.74 -1.47
C VAL A 27 -12.80 -15.47 -1.90
N GLU A 28 -13.43 -14.63 -2.74
CA GLU A 28 -12.82 -13.37 -3.15
C GLU A 28 -12.73 -12.37 -1.99
N ARG A 29 -13.75 -12.25 -1.13
CA ARG A 29 -13.68 -11.40 0.08
C ARG A 29 -12.53 -11.81 0.98
N ASP A 30 -12.36 -13.10 1.22
CA ASP A 30 -11.27 -13.64 2.05
C ASP A 30 -9.90 -13.35 1.42
N ARG A 31 -9.78 -13.55 0.10
CA ARG A 31 -8.57 -13.21 -0.65
C ARG A 31 -8.26 -11.72 -0.60
N ASN A 32 -9.26 -10.85 -0.82
CA ASN A 32 -9.09 -9.41 -0.79
C ASN A 32 -8.70 -8.94 0.62
N ALA A 33 -9.30 -9.51 1.67
CA ALA A 33 -8.91 -9.21 3.04
C ALA A 33 -7.44 -9.62 3.33
N ALA A 34 -7.01 -10.79 2.86
CA ALA A 34 -5.62 -11.24 3.01
C ALA A 34 -4.64 -10.30 2.28
N LEU A 35 -4.89 -10.01 1.00
CA LEU A 35 -4.04 -9.11 0.20
C LEU A 35 -3.97 -7.70 0.80
N ALA A 36 -5.10 -7.14 1.23
CA ALA A 36 -5.11 -5.84 1.89
C ALA A 36 -4.34 -5.86 3.22
N THR A 37 -4.46 -6.95 4.00
CA THR A 37 -3.72 -7.10 5.24
C THR A 37 -2.21 -7.16 4.99
N ASP A 38 -1.77 -7.87 3.96
CA ASP A 38 -0.34 -7.94 3.58
C ASP A 38 0.21 -6.56 3.20
N GLU A 39 -0.54 -5.77 2.42
CA GLU A 39 -0.19 -4.40 2.05
C GLU A 39 -0.11 -3.48 3.29
N LEU A 40 -1.05 -3.61 4.22
CA LEU A 40 -1.02 -2.84 5.48
C LEU A 40 0.16 -3.24 6.37
N GLN A 41 0.51 -4.52 6.42
CA GLN A 41 1.69 -4.99 7.14
C GLN A 41 2.98 -4.51 6.48
N GLU A 42 3.05 -4.43 5.15
CA GLU A 42 4.21 -3.85 4.47
C GLU A 42 4.38 -2.37 4.82
N LEU A 43 3.29 -1.61 4.83
CA LEU A 43 3.28 -0.21 5.25
C LEU A 43 3.73 -0.05 6.70
N ALA A 44 3.17 -0.83 7.63
CA ALA A 44 3.57 -0.84 9.05
C ALA A 44 5.07 -1.14 9.21
N ARG A 45 5.55 -2.23 8.61
CA ARG A 45 6.98 -2.61 8.65
C ARG A 45 7.89 -1.55 8.05
N ALA A 46 7.42 -0.81 7.05
CA ALA A 46 8.20 0.26 6.44
C ALA A 46 8.29 1.49 7.35
N ALA A 47 7.21 1.83 8.06
CA ALA A 47 7.20 2.85 9.10
C ALA A 47 8.11 2.46 10.27
N ASP A 48 7.99 1.22 10.77
CA ASP A 48 8.80 0.71 11.87
C ASP A 48 10.29 0.74 11.54
N ARG A 49 10.67 0.29 10.33
CA ARG A 49 12.06 0.37 9.86
C ARG A 49 12.55 1.80 9.70
N LEU A 50 11.71 2.68 9.17
CA LEU A 50 12.09 4.09 9.03
C LEU A 50 12.40 4.70 10.39
N ALA A 51 11.59 4.41 11.41
CA ALA A 51 11.79 4.88 12.78
C ALA A 51 12.97 4.20 13.50
N ALA A 52 13.24 2.92 13.24
CA ALA A 52 14.34 2.19 13.88
C ALA A 52 15.72 2.57 13.31
N ASP A 53 15.78 2.85 12.00
CA ASP A 53 17.05 2.99 11.28
C ASP A 53 17.51 4.45 11.13
N ASN A 54 16.68 5.44 11.49
CA ASN A 54 16.95 6.86 11.24
C ASN A 54 16.67 7.72 12.46
N ASP A 55 17.40 8.84 12.56
CA ASP A 55 17.15 9.85 13.60
C ASP A 55 16.00 10.79 13.19
N PRO A 56 15.07 11.10 14.09
CA PRO A 56 14.00 12.05 13.82
C PRO A 56 14.55 13.47 13.81
N VAL A 57 14.09 14.26 12.83
CA VAL A 57 14.43 15.68 12.69
C VAL A 57 13.19 16.56 12.87
N ASP A 58 13.39 17.85 13.11
CA ASP A 58 12.29 18.81 13.12
C ASP A 58 11.57 18.84 11.76
N PRO A 59 10.25 19.09 11.72
CA PRO A 59 9.47 19.07 10.46
C PRO A 59 9.92 20.10 9.41
N ALA A 60 10.67 21.14 9.83
CA ALA A 60 11.22 22.16 8.94
C ALA A 60 12.58 21.76 8.32
N ALA A 61 13.23 20.72 8.86
CA ALA A 61 14.46 20.15 8.29
C ALA A 61 14.12 19.13 7.19
N THR A 62 15.14 18.54 6.56
CA THR A 62 14.95 17.45 5.59
C THR A 62 14.89 16.11 6.32
N PRO A 63 13.72 15.45 6.42
CA PRO A 63 13.58 14.19 7.12
C PRO A 63 14.11 13.00 6.32
N ALA A 64 14.33 11.88 7.01
CA ALA A 64 14.42 10.58 6.35
C ALA A 64 13.06 10.25 5.74
N GLU A 65 13.04 9.94 4.45
CA GLU A 65 11.81 9.68 3.70
C GLU A 65 11.83 8.31 3.03
N ARG A 66 10.65 7.72 2.88
CA ARG A 66 10.43 6.54 2.06
C ARG A 66 9.13 6.67 1.28
N ILE A 67 9.18 6.37 -0.02
CA ILE A 67 8.00 6.35 -0.88
C ILE A 67 7.60 4.90 -1.13
N LEU A 68 6.31 4.61 -0.96
CA LEU A 68 5.72 3.29 -1.19
C LEU A 68 4.52 3.44 -2.12
N VAL A 69 4.18 2.36 -2.81
CA VAL A 69 2.92 2.25 -3.55
C VAL A 69 2.04 1.28 -2.77
N VAL A 70 0.96 1.79 -2.17
CA VAL A 70 -0.04 0.95 -1.50
C VAL A 70 -1.06 0.52 -2.53
N ARG A 71 -1.35 -0.78 -2.61
CA ARG A 71 -2.21 -1.35 -3.65
C ARG A 71 -3.45 -2.02 -3.04
N PRO A 72 -4.56 -1.30 -2.89
CA PRO A 72 -5.84 -1.93 -2.55
C PRO A 72 -6.18 -3.04 -3.55
N PRO A 73 -6.72 -4.19 -3.08
CA PRO A 73 -7.18 -5.26 -3.96
C PRO A 73 -8.22 -4.76 -4.97
N THR A 74 -8.10 -5.19 -6.23
CA THR A 74 -9.10 -4.91 -7.26
C THR A 74 -10.15 -6.00 -7.26
N PRO A 75 -11.43 -5.68 -6.99
CA PRO A 75 -12.47 -6.69 -6.98
C PRO A 75 -12.81 -7.19 -8.39
N THR A 76 -13.30 -8.43 -8.48
CA THR A 76 -13.76 -9.05 -9.72
C THR A 76 -15.22 -9.51 -9.68
N VAL A 77 -15.69 -10.02 -8.54
CA VAL A 77 -17.06 -10.49 -8.30
C VAL A 77 -17.72 -9.71 -7.17
N THR A 78 -16.94 -9.26 -6.18
CA THR A 78 -17.43 -8.51 -5.02
C THR A 78 -17.48 -7.00 -5.26
N ASP A 79 -18.11 -6.25 -4.33
CA ASP A 79 -18.08 -4.77 -4.31
C ASP A 79 -16.72 -4.19 -3.87
N GLY A 80 -15.73 -5.04 -3.53
CA GLY A 80 -14.39 -4.62 -3.12
C GLY A 80 -14.32 -3.96 -1.73
N GLY A 81 -13.50 -2.93 -1.62
CA GLY A 81 -13.23 -2.23 -0.37
C GLY A 81 -12.17 -1.15 -0.52
N ARG A 82 -11.70 -0.62 0.61
CA ARG A 82 -10.71 0.45 0.65
C ARG A 82 -9.74 0.28 1.81
N ILE A 83 -8.49 0.68 1.60
CA ILE A 83 -7.52 0.85 2.69
C ILE A 83 -7.75 2.23 3.31
N VAL A 84 -7.77 2.31 4.64
CA VAL A 84 -7.87 3.53 5.43
C VAL A 84 -6.60 3.65 6.25
N VAL A 85 -5.88 4.74 6.07
CA VAL A 85 -4.69 5.09 6.85
C VAL A 85 -5.01 6.33 7.64
N ASP A 86 -4.96 6.21 8.96
CA ASP A 86 -5.30 7.24 9.93
C ASP A 86 -4.24 7.26 11.05
N ASP A 87 -4.35 8.21 11.97
CA ASP A 87 -3.48 8.29 13.14
C ASP A 87 -3.47 6.94 13.89
N ASP A 88 -2.26 6.38 14.02
CA ASP A 88 -2.00 5.08 14.65
C ASP A 88 -2.89 3.91 14.18
N ARG A 89 -3.51 4.02 12.99
CA ARG A 89 -4.47 3.02 12.50
C ARG A 89 -4.32 2.77 11.00
N LEU A 90 -4.04 1.50 10.67
CA LEU A 90 -4.05 1.01 9.30
C LEU A 90 -5.18 -0.02 9.15
N ALA A 91 -6.18 0.24 8.32
CA ALA A 91 -7.35 -0.62 8.22
C ALA A 91 -7.74 -0.96 6.77
N TRP A 92 -8.18 -2.18 6.55
CA TRP A 92 -8.95 -2.59 5.40
C TRP A 92 -10.43 -2.50 5.76
N ALA A 93 -11.17 -1.68 5.00
CA ALA A 93 -12.61 -1.50 5.13
C ALA A 93 -13.30 -2.10 3.88
N PRO A 94 -13.76 -3.35 3.94
CA PRO A 94 -14.52 -3.93 2.83
C PRO A 94 -15.84 -3.19 2.63
N ALA A 95 -16.42 -3.29 1.43
CA ALA A 95 -17.76 -2.76 1.17
C ALA A 95 -18.84 -3.48 2.01
N THR A 96 -18.62 -4.77 2.28
CA THR A 96 -19.48 -5.61 3.12
C THR A 96 -18.65 -6.46 4.09
N GLY A 97 -19.11 -6.58 5.34
CA GLY A 97 -18.42 -7.33 6.39
C GLY A 97 -17.56 -6.47 7.31
N ASP A 98 -16.68 -7.13 8.07
CA ASP A 98 -15.90 -6.50 9.14
C ASP A 98 -14.57 -5.92 8.65
N ASN A 99 -14.17 -4.80 9.27
CA ASN A 99 -12.87 -4.20 9.03
C ASN A 99 -11.75 -5.09 9.56
N ARG A 100 -10.60 -5.08 8.88
CA ARG A 100 -9.34 -5.64 9.39
C ARG A 100 -8.39 -4.51 9.71
N THR A 101 -7.71 -4.56 10.85
CA THR A 101 -6.79 -3.51 11.28
C THR A 101 -5.41 -4.12 11.52
N VAL A 102 -4.38 -3.36 11.18
CA VAL A 102 -2.97 -3.64 11.45
C VAL A 102 -2.42 -2.47 12.23
N GLU A 103 -1.66 -2.77 13.28
CA GLU A 103 -0.97 -1.77 14.10
C GLU A 103 0.49 -1.70 13.65
N ALA A 104 1.05 -0.49 13.68
CA ALA A 104 2.49 -0.27 13.57
C ALA A 104 3.07 -0.05 14.97
N ALA A 105 4.33 -0.42 15.19
CA ALA A 105 5.01 -0.15 16.45
C ALA A 105 5.44 1.33 16.53
N ALA A 106 5.79 1.92 15.39
CA ALA A 106 6.04 3.34 15.27
C ALA A 106 4.73 4.14 15.35
N ALA A 107 4.75 5.24 16.09
CA ALA A 107 3.63 6.18 16.13
C ALA A 107 3.41 6.80 14.74
N LEU A 108 2.21 6.64 14.20
CA LEU A 108 1.82 7.13 12.87
C LEU A 108 1.05 8.43 13.01
N ARG A 109 1.43 9.43 12.21
CA ARG A 109 0.69 10.68 12.11
C ARG A 109 0.19 10.91 10.69
N VAL A 110 -1.10 11.10 10.55
CA VAL A 110 -1.76 11.35 9.27
C VAL A 110 -2.56 12.65 9.39
N PRO A 111 -2.13 13.77 8.76
CA PRO A 111 -2.80 15.06 8.92
C PRO A 111 -4.30 15.02 8.58
N GLU A 112 -4.65 14.23 7.57
CA GLU A 112 -6.03 13.95 7.14
C GLU A 112 -6.15 12.47 6.78
N PRO A 113 -7.21 11.76 7.21
CA PRO A 113 -7.38 10.34 6.91
C PRO A 113 -7.26 10.03 5.41
N ILE A 114 -6.40 9.08 5.07
CA ILE A 114 -6.11 8.68 3.69
C ILE A 114 -6.95 7.44 3.36
N VAL A 115 -7.93 7.61 2.47
CA VAL A 115 -8.77 6.52 1.94
C VAL A 115 -8.35 6.08 0.54
N LEU A 116 -7.80 4.87 0.40
CA LEU A 116 -7.25 4.33 -0.84
C LEU A 116 -8.15 3.22 -1.41
N ALA A 117 -8.79 3.51 -2.54
CA ALA A 117 -9.52 2.52 -3.35
C ALA A 117 -8.72 2.05 -4.58
N GLU A 118 -7.62 2.74 -4.89
CA GLU A 118 -6.78 2.50 -6.06
C GLU A 118 -5.29 2.54 -5.66
N PRO A 119 -4.40 1.93 -6.46
CA PRO A 119 -2.96 2.00 -6.24
C PRO A 119 -2.47 3.44 -6.07
N THR A 120 -1.94 3.76 -4.89
CA THR A 120 -1.60 5.14 -4.53
C THR A 120 -0.20 5.21 -3.96
N ARG A 121 0.57 6.20 -4.40
CA ARG A 121 1.87 6.51 -3.80
C ARG A 121 1.69 7.26 -2.49
N VAL A 122 2.30 6.74 -1.44
CA VAL A 122 2.39 7.38 -0.12
C VAL A 122 3.84 7.68 0.19
N ARG A 123 4.06 8.80 0.87
CA ARG A 123 5.35 9.17 1.44
C ARG A 123 5.27 9.02 2.94
N LEU A 124 6.29 8.36 3.48
CA LEU A 124 6.56 8.25 4.90
C LEU A 124 7.74 9.16 5.20
N SER A 125 7.60 10.02 6.21
CA SER A 125 8.66 10.93 6.64
C SER A 125 8.82 10.85 8.16
N LEU A 126 10.03 10.61 8.65
CA LEU A 126 10.31 10.56 10.08
C LEU A 126 10.55 11.96 10.62
N VAL A 127 9.69 12.43 11.52
CA VAL A 127 9.78 13.77 12.09
C VAL A 127 9.57 13.76 13.60
N ARG A 128 10.10 14.79 14.27
CA ARG A 128 9.76 15.10 15.65
C ARG A 128 8.52 15.99 15.68
N SER A 129 7.49 15.61 16.43
CA SER A 129 6.27 16.40 16.58
C SER A 129 5.82 16.38 18.04
N GLY A 130 5.64 17.56 18.64
CA GLY A 130 5.23 17.67 20.05
C GLY A 130 6.20 16.98 21.03
N GLY A 131 7.49 16.87 20.69
CA GLY A 131 8.49 16.15 21.47
C GLY A 131 8.55 14.63 21.26
N ALA A 132 7.63 14.06 20.48
CA ALA A 132 7.61 12.64 20.14
C ALA A 132 8.17 12.38 18.73
N THR A 133 8.72 11.18 18.52
CA THR A 133 9.10 10.67 17.21
C THR A 133 7.87 10.09 16.53
N VAL A 134 7.51 10.61 15.36
CA VAL A 134 6.36 10.13 14.59
C VAL A 134 6.72 9.90 13.13
N VAL A 135 6.13 8.88 12.52
CA VAL A 135 6.17 8.65 11.08
C VAL A 135 4.97 9.35 10.47
N ARG A 136 5.22 10.44 9.75
CA ARG A 136 4.17 11.16 9.03
C ARG A 136 3.88 10.43 7.72
N ILE A 137 2.60 10.20 7.43
CA ILE A 137 2.16 9.58 6.17
C ILE A 137 1.34 10.59 5.37
N GLU A 138 1.74 10.81 4.12
CA GLU A 138 1.07 11.73 3.20
C GLU A 138 0.93 11.10 1.81
N ARG A 139 -0.15 11.47 1.09
CA ARG A 139 -0.26 11.10 -0.33
C ARG A 139 0.78 11.86 -1.14
N THR A 140 1.50 11.15 -1.99
CA THR A 140 2.37 11.77 -2.98
C THR A 140 1.64 11.81 -4.32
N ARG A 141 1.49 13.03 -4.88
CA ARG A 141 1.11 13.18 -6.28
C ARG A 141 2.32 12.79 -7.14
N VAL A 142 2.10 12.12 -8.27
CA VAL A 142 3.15 11.91 -9.26
C VAL A 142 3.60 13.28 -9.76
N GLN A 143 4.71 13.79 -9.26
CA GLN A 143 5.50 14.75 -10.02
C GLN A 143 6.33 13.92 -11.01
N GLU A 144 6.00 14.00 -12.29
CA GLU A 144 6.94 13.69 -13.37
C GLU A 144 8.14 14.64 -13.24
N GLY A 145 9.11 14.29 -12.39
CA GLY A 145 10.16 15.26 -12.07
C GLY A 145 11.10 14.85 -10.97
N SER A 146 11.69 13.66 -11.03
CA SER A 146 12.95 13.43 -10.33
C SER A 146 13.93 12.64 -11.20
N ARG A 147 14.27 13.23 -12.35
CA ARG A 147 15.59 13.05 -12.96
C ARG A 147 16.58 13.89 -12.15
N GLY A 148 16.92 13.43 -10.95
CA GLY A 148 17.77 14.17 -10.02
C GLY A 148 18.70 13.30 -9.18
N GLN A 149 18.75 11.99 -9.42
CA GLN A 149 19.76 11.13 -8.80
C GLN A 149 20.85 10.85 -9.83
N THR A 150 21.74 11.84 -10.00
CA THR A 150 23.02 11.64 -10.66
C THR A 150 23.74 10.50 -9.95
N ALA A 151 23.94 9.42 -10.70
CA ALA A 151 24.85 8.35 -10.35
C ALA A 151 26.19 8.97 -9.94
N ARG A 152 26.55 8.80 -8.67
CA ARG A 152 27.87 9.18 -8.16
C ARG A 152 28.87 8.30 -8.90
N ALA A 153 29.49 8.87 -9.94
CA ALA A 153 30.56 8.24 -10.67
C ALA A 153 31.67 7.85 -9.69
N ARG A 154 32.04 6.58 -9.72
CA ARG A 154 33.23 6.05 -9.04
C ARG A 154 34.43 6.89 -9.43
N THR A 155 35.17 7.38 -8.45
CA THR A 155 36.57 7.76 -8.61
C THR A 155 37.39 6.49 -8.81
N PRO A 156 38.23 6.37 -9.86
CA PRO A 156 39.36 5.47 -9.83
C PRO A 156 40.65 6.25 -9.55
N ALA A 157 41.29 5.81 -8.48
CA ALA A 157 42.70 5.88 -8.09
C ALA A 157 43.66 6.78 -8.91
N VAL A 158 44.27 7.70 -8.16
CA VAL A 158 45.63 8.20 -8.36
C VAL A 158 46.59 7.01 -8.49
N ASN A 159 47.36 6.94 -9.56
CA ASN A 159 48.58 6.14 -9.57
C ASN A 159 49.69 6.92 -10.28
N GLY A 160 50.66 7.37 -9.48
CA GLY A 160 51.83 8.09 -9.95
C GLY A 160 52.92 7.14 -10.47
N GLY A 161 53.77 7.70 -11.32
CA GLY A 161 55.08 7.16 -11.63
C GLY A 161 55.24 6.65 -13.06
N ARG A 162 55.84 7.47 -13.94
CA ARG A 162 57.27 7.39 -14.31
C ARG A 162 57.56 8.30 -15.52
N LEU A 163 58.54 9.20 -15.37
CA LEU A 163 59.39 9.63 -16.48
C LEU A 163 60.25 8.44 -16.94
N PRO A 164 60.68 8.40 -18.21
CA PRO A 164 62.07 8.78 -18.44
C PRO A 164 62.36 9.51 -19.78
N VAL A 165 63.36 10.40 -19.67
CA VAL A 165 64.28 11.02 -20.66
C VAL A 165 63.72 11.66 -21.94
#